data_AF-A0A959DSG2-F1
#
_entry.id   AF-A0A959DSG2-F1
#
_cell.length_a   1.000
_cell.length_b   1.000
_cell.length_c   1.000
_cell.angle_alpha   90.00
_cell.angle_beta   90.00
_cell.angle_gamma   90.00
#
_symmetry.space_group_name_H-M   'P 1'
#
loop_
_entity.id
_entity.type
_entity.pdbx_description
1 polymer ?
#
loop_
_entity_poly.entity_id
_entity_poly.type
_entity_poly.pdbx_seq_one_letter_code
_entity_poly.pdbx_strand_id
1 'polypeptide(L)' 'GFGIEPAFSYDTSLGYHGRDQFSHPEHHQQAAQMDAFALNVLQNTPVITDGKEGWRDMRVIEAIYEAARTGSRIKMNW' A
#
# COMPACT_ATOMS: atom_id res chain seq x y z
N GLY A 1 15.15 18.29 21.40
CA GLY A 1 15.03 17.06 22.20
C GLY A 1 14.62 15.95 21.26
N PHE A 2 15.29 14.80 21.30
CA PHE A 2 14.92 13.66 20.47
C PHE A 2 13.71 12.96 21.11
N GLY A 3 12.57 13.04 20.43
CA GLY A 3 11.37 12.30 20.75
C GLY A 3 11.02 11.42 19.56
N ILE A 4 10.74 10.16 19.82
CA ILE A 4 10.19 9.25 18.81
C ILE A 4 8.70 9.58 18.77
N GLU A 5 8.28 10.37 17.79
CA GLU A 5 6.85 10.49 17.49
C GLU A 5 6.33 9.08 17.19
N PRO A 6 5.19 8.66 17.77
CA PRO A 6 4.71 7.32 17.57
C PRO A 6 4.49 7.09 16.07
N ALA A 7 4.92 5.93 15.56
CA ALA A 7 4.65 5.47 14.19
C ALA A 7 3.16 5.07 14.00
N PHE A 8 2.25 5.91 14.51
CA PHE A 8 0.80 5.77 14.57
C PHE A 8 0.08 7.07 14.15
N SER A 9 0.72 7.94 13.35
CA SER A 9 -0.01 9.10 12.85
C SER A 9 -1.10 8.63 11.88
N TYR A 10 -2.33 8.55 12.39
CA TYR A 10 -3.58 8.63 11.63
C TYR A 10 -3.75 10.04 11.06
N ASP A 11 -2.70 10.62 10.49
CA ASP A 11 -2.80 11.94 9.89
C ASP A 11 -3.04 11.78 8.39
N THR A 12 -3.89 12.67 7.89
CA THR A 12 -4.33 12.77 6.51
C THR A 12 -3.18 12.68 5.52
N SER A 13 -3.31 11.80 4.53
CA SER A 13 -2.42 11.77 3.37
C SER A 13 -2.65 13.03 2.53
N LEU A 14 -1.94 14.11 2.85
CA LEU A 14 -1.87 15.28 1.97
C LEU A 14 -1.06 14.90 0.74
N GLY A 15 -1.75 14.44 -0.29
CA GLY A 15 -1.18 14.20 -1.62
C GLY A 15 -0.98 15.53 -2.33
N TYR A 16 0.26 15.82 -2.74
CA TYR A 16 0.57 16.96 -3.60
C TYR A 16 0.86 16.47 -5.01
N HIS A 17 0.17 17.02 -6.03
CA HIS A 17 0.50 16.83 -7.44
C HIS A 17 0.80 18.20 -8.06
N GLY A 18 2.08 18.54 -8.19
CA GLY A 18 2.48 19.87 -8.68
C GLY A 18 2.08 20.99 -7.72
N ARG A 19 1.25 21.93 -8.19
CA ARG A 19 0.71 23.07 -7.40
C ARG A 19 -0.71 22.83 -6.88
N ASP A 20 -1.33 21.70 -7.24
CA ASP A 20 -2.72 21.43 -6.94
C ASP A 20 -2.82 20.53 -5.70
N GLN A 21 -3.58 21.01 -4.71
CA GLN A 21 -3.88 20.27 -3.50
C GLN A 21 -5.12 19.42 -3.76
N PHE A 22 -4.95 18.09 -3.76
CA PHE A 22 -6.09 17.17 -3.81
C PHE A 22 -6.58 16.91 -2.39
N SER A 23 -7.72 17.49 -2.04
CA SER A 23 -8.45 17.10 -0.84
C SER A 23 -9.19 15.79 -1.11
N HIS A 24 -8.67 14.69 -0.57
CA HIS A 24 -9.47 13.48 -0.42
C HIS A 24 -10.30 13.65 0.86
N PRO A 25 -11.57 13.19 0.89
CA PRO A 25 -12.31 13.15 2.15
C PRO A 25 -11.46 12.39 3.17
N GLU A 26 -11.48 12.83 4.43
CA GLU A 26 -10.67 12.28 5.54
C GLU A 26 -10.91 10.77 5.71
N HIS A 27 -10.25 9.99 4.87
CA HIS A 27 -10.32 8.55 4.84
C HIS A 27 -8.95 8.06 5.26
N HIS A 28 -8.81 7.81 6.56
CA HIS A 28 -7.63 7.16 7.10
C HIS A 28 -7.63 5.70 6.65
N GLN A 29 -7.02 5.45 5.49
CA GLN A 29 -7.01 4.15 4.85
C GLN A 29 -6.38 3.08 5.76
N GLN A 30 -5.39 3.45 6.58
CA GLN A 30 -4.80 2.56 7.58
C GLN A 30 -5.81 2.15 8.67
N ALA A 31 -6.61 3.10 9.19
CA ALA A 31 -7.66 2.80 10.17
C ALA A 31 -8.68 1.83 9.59
N ALA A 32 -9.22 2.18 8.41
CA ALA A 32 -10.20 1.37 7.71
C ALA A 32 -9.67 -0.05 7.40
N GLN A 33 -8.38 -0.16 7.04
CA GLN A 33 -7.74 -1.45 6.79
C GLN A 33 -7.60 -2.29 8.07
N MET A 34 -7.15 -1.68 9.18
CA MET A 34 -7.03 -2.40 10.45
C MET A 34 -8.38 -2.85 11.02
N ASP A 35 -9.41 -2.00 10.94
CA ASP A 35 -10.78 -2.35 11.36
C ASP A 35 -11.33 -3.50 10.52
N ALA A 36 -11.12 -3.47 9.20
CA ALA A 36 -11.52 -4.56 8.31
C ALA A 36 -10.80 -5.88 8.66
N PHE A 37 -9.51 -5.83 9.01
CA PHE A 37 -8.80 -7.03 9.47
C PHE A 37 -9.37 -7.58 10.78
N ALA A 38 -9.60 -6.72 11.77
CA ALA A 38 -10.16 -7.13 13.06
C ALA A 38 -11.55 -7.76 12.89
N LEU A 39 -12.39 -7.15 12.05
CA LEU A 39 -13.72 -7.69 11.73
C LEU A 39 -13.63 -9.05 11.05
N ASN A 40 -12.74 -9.22 10.09
CA ASN A 40 -12.54 -10.49 9.39
C ASN A 40 -12.07 -11.61 10.33
N VAL A 41 -11.22 -11.29 11.30
CA VAL A 41 -10.81 -12.25 12.34
C VAL A 41 -11.99 -12.65 13.24
N LEU A 42 -12.78 -11.67 13.70
CA LEU A 42 -13.92 -11.92 14.58
C LEU A 42 -15.05 -12.70 13.90
N GLN A 43 -15.30 -12.42 12.62
CA GLN A 43 -16.38 -13.02 11.84
C GLN A 43 -15.93 -14.27 11.06
N ASN A 44 -14.65 -14.63 11.13
CA ASN A 44 -14.04 -15.70 10.34
C ASN A 44 -14.35 -15.56 8.83
N THR A 45 -14.31 -14.33 8.33
CA THR A 45 -14.52 -13.99 6.92
C THR A 45 -13.18 -13.76 6.21
N PRO A 46 -13.10 -14.06 4.90
CA PRO A 46 -11.86 -13.91 4.16
C PRO A 46 -11.45 -12.43 4.06
N VAL A 47 -10.16 -12.19 4.24
CA VAL A 47 -9.54 -10.90 3.95
C VAL A 47 -9.57 -10.66 2.44
N ILE A 48 -10.00 -9.46 2.03
CA ILE A 48 -10.07 -9.05 0.61
C ILE A 48 -8.67 -8.96 -0.02
N THR A 49 -7.67 -8.48 0.73
CA THR A 49 -6.26 -8.46 0.33
C THR A 49 -5.59 -9.81 0.64
N ASP A 50 -5.79 -10.79 -0.25
CA ASP A 50 -5.16 -12.10 -0.16
C ASP A 50 -3.64 -12.01 -0.44
N GLY A 51 -2.85 -12.92 0.13
CA GLY A 51 -1.40 -12.99 -0.06
C GLY A 51 -0.95 -13.20 -1.51
N LYS A 52 -1.85 -13.69 -2.37
CA LYS A 52 -1.63 -13.81 -3.82
C LYS A 52 -1.40 -12.47 -4.51
N GLU A 53 -2.10 -11.42 -4.08
CA GLU A 53 -1.92 -10.07 -4.62
C GLU A 53 -0.54 -9.53 -4.21
N GLY A 54 -0.16 -9.69 -2.94
CA GLY A 54 1.18 -9.32 -2.48
C GLY A 54 2.31 -10.08 -3.21
N TRP A 55 2.09 -11.35 -3.53
CA TRP A 55 3.06 -12.11 -4.34
C TRP A 55 3.14 -11.63 -5.79
N ARG A 56 2.03 -11.16 -6.36
CA ARG A 56 2.00 -10.53 -7.69
C ARG A 56 2.79 -9.23 -7.69
N ASP A 57 2.61 -8.40 -6.65
CA ASP A 57 3.34 -7.15 -6.50
C ASP A 57 4.85 -7.39 -6.43
N MET A 58 5.29 -8.40 -5.66
CA MET A 58 6.71 -8.76 -5.59
C MET A 58 7.29 -9.14 -6.94
N ARG A 59 6.55 -9.88 -7.78
CA ARG A 59 7.00 -10.23 -9.13
C ARG A 59 7.07 -9.02 -10.06
N VAL A 60 6.15 -8.06 -9.92
CA VAL A 60 6.21 -6.80 -10.66
C VAL A 60 7.45 -6.01 -10.25
N ILE A 61 7.75 -5.93 -8.95
CA ILE A 61 8.95 -5.27 -8.42
C ILE A 61 10.22 -5.92 -8.99
N GLU A 62 10.32 -7.25 -8.96
CA GLU A 62 11.46 -7.98 -9.53
C GLU A 62 11.63 -7.68 -11.02
N ALA A 63 10.53 -7.66 -11.79
CA ALA A 63 10.57 -7.35 -13.21
C ALA A 63 11.05 -5.92 -13.51
N ILE A 64 10.66 -4.96 -12.66
CA ILE A 64 11.12 -3.57 -12.75
C ILE A 64 12.64 -3.51 -12.50
N TYR A 65 13.12 -4.18 -11.45
CA TYR A 65 14.55 -4.24 -11.15
C TYR A 65 15.33 -4.90 -12.29
N GLU A 66 14.82 -5.98 -12.86
CA GLU A 66 15.47 -6.66 -13.98
C GLU A 66 15.46 -5.81 -15.26
N ALA A 67 14.37 -5.10 -15.55
CA ALA A 67 14.30 -4.16 -16.66
C ALA A 67 15.32 -3.03 -16.51
N ALA A 68 15.42 -2.45 -15.31
CA ALA A 68 16.38 -1.39 -15.01
C ALA A 68 17.83 -1.88 -15.14
N ARG A 69 18.12 -3.10 -14.70
CA ARG A 69 19.46 -3.71 -14.80
C ARG A 69 19.87 -4.02 -16.24
N THR A 70 18.93 -4.46 -17.06
CA THR A 70 19.20 -4.93 -18.43
C THR A 70 18.95 -3.87 -19.51
N GLY A 71 18.30 -2.76 -19.15
CA GLY A 71 17.83 -1.74 -20.10
C GLY A 71 16.78 -2.26 -21.08
N SER A 72 16.20 -3.44 -20.81
CA SER A 72 15.33 -4.17 -21.74
C SER A 72 13.97 -4.43 -21.11
N ARG A 73 12.92 -4.48 -21.93
CA ARG A 73 11.57 -4.79 -21.46
C ARG A 73 11.48 -6.23 -20.99
N ILE A 74 11.07 -6.45 -19.75
CA ILE A 74 10.76 -7.78 -19.21
C ILE A 74 9.30 -8.10 -19.50
N LYS A 75 9.06 -9.20 -20.23
CA LYS A 75 7.71 -9.68 -20.52
C LYS A 75 7.27 -10.59 -19.38
N MET A 76 6.29 -10.13 -18.62
CA MET A 76 5.67 -10.94 -17.59
C MET A 76 4.51 -11.73 -18.20
N ASN A 77 4.61 -13.06 -18.14
CA ASN A 77 3.52 -13.97 -18.43
C ASN A 77 3.01 -14.52 -17.11
N TRP A 78 1.76 -14.23 -16.79
CA TRP A 78 1.07 -14.71 -15.59
C TRP A 78 -0.19 -15.43 -16.02
#